data_AF-A0A2S2NWR8-F1
#
_entry.id   AF-A0A2S2NWR8-F1
#
_cell.length_a   1.000
_cell.length_b   1.000
_cell.length_c   1.000
_cell.angle_alpha   90.00
_cell.angle_beta   90.00
_cell.angle_gamma   90.00
#
_symmetry.space_group_name_H-M   'P 1'
#
loop_
_entity.id
_entity.type
_entity.pdbx_description
1 polymer ?
#
loop_
_entity_poly.entity_id
_entity_poly.type
_entity_poly.pdbx_seq_one_letter_code
_entity_poly.pdbx_strand_id
1 'polypeptide(L)'
;MCLSKTDFSVTFKLPTSSLTYLIDYPSTSDGLLYLEAHGDEDINTLHVKLISEGQPDLRLARMLRRGKYDEARNFAAAFNLDPETVYKEQVKGLMGKLDVWQPGNKGIQETFDEMMDYLNKIKDDTFVGNCALNIIVPSFTLCRKLLRYALLRVKSSSQGLENKLTFLLDQLQSTLHKLDTFCLLHDVLDWSIENT
;
A
#
# COMPACT_ATOMS: atom_id res chain seq x y z
N MET A 1 11.24 22.54 -22.12
CA MET A 1 11.15 21.08 -21.87
C MET A 1 9.70 20.60 -22.02
N CYS A 2 9.46 19.40 -22.59
CA CYS A 2 8.12 18.85 -22.81
C CYS A 2 7.94 17.50 -22.08
N LEU A 3 6.78 17.27 -21.46
CA LEU A 3 6.38 15.97 -20.89
C LEU A 3 5.21 15.41 -21.71
N SER A 4 5.30 14.14 -22.12
CA SER A 4 4.28 13.47 -22.94
C SER A 4 3.71 12.22 -22.27
N LYS A 5 2.42 11.97 -22.49
CA LYS A 5 1.77 10.68 -22.16
C LYS A 5 2.20 9.59 -23.16
N THR A 6 1.75 8.35 -22.94
CA THR A 6 2.01 7.20 -23.83
C THR A 6 1.42 7.36 -25.24
N ASP A 7 0.47 8.28 -25.40
CA ASP A 7 -0.10 8.70 -26.69
C ASP A 7 0.70 9.86 -27.34
N PHE A 8 1.86 10.20 -26.78
CA PHE A 8 2.71 11.34 -27.17
C PHE A 8 2.02 12.71 -27.09
N SER A 9 0.85 12.81 -26.44
CA SER A 9 0.21 14.10 -26.18
C SER A 9 1.05 14.89 -25.17
N VAL A 10 1.42 16.13 -25.53
CA VAL A 10 2.15 17.02 -24.63
C VAL A 10 1.19 17.51 -23.55
N THR A 11 1.44 17.11 -22.32
CA THR A 11 0.61 17.45 -21.16
C THR A 11 1.12 18.67 -20.41
N PHE A 12 2.42 18.93 -20.51
CA PHE A 12 3.07 20.05 -19.82
C PHE A 12 4.28 20.55 -20.62
N LYS A 13 4.41 21.87 -20.70
CA LYS A 13 5.58 22.55 -21.26
C LYS A 13 6.10 23.57 -20.25
N LEU A 14 7.40 23.50 -19.97
CA LEU A 14 8.09 24.50 -19.15
C LEU A 14 9.05 25.30 -20.03
N PRO A 15 8.97 26.65 -20.04
CA PRO A 15 10.00 27.49 -20.64
C PRO A 15 11.29 27.36 -19.82
N THR A 16 12.41 27.20 -20.53
CA THR A 16 13.76 27.04 -19.94
C THR A 16 14.76 27.85 -20.78
N SER A 17 15.87 28.26 -20.18
CA SER A 17 17.00 28.89 -20.87
C SER A 17 17.59 27.97 -21.96
N SER A 18 18.29 28.57 -22.92
CA SER A 18 19.02 27.84 -23.97
C SER A 18 20.14 26.95 -23.40
N LEU A 19 20.70 27.32 -22.24
CA LEU A 19 21.73 26.58 -21.53
C LEU A 19 21.11 25.77 -20.38
N THR A 20 20.29 24.79 -20.75
CA THR A 20 19.64 23.86 -19.81
C THR A 20 20.15 22.44 -20.04
N TYR A 21 20.48 21.75 -18.95
CA TYR A 21 20.90 20.34 -18.98
C TYR A 21 20.01 19.50 -18.08
N LEU A 22 19.38 18.47 -18.65
CA LEU A 22 18.60 17.49 -17.89
C LEU A 22 19.56 16.53 -17.18
N ILE A 23 19.45 16.44 -15.86
CA ILE A 23 20.27 15.51 -15.09
C ILE A 23 19.65 14.12 -15.22
N ASP A 24 20.45 13.17 -15.70
CA ASP A 24 20.13 11.75 -15.59
C ASP A 24 20.37 11.29 -14.15
N TYR A 25 19.33 11.44 -13.33
CA TYR A 25 19.33 11.08 -11.92
C TYR A 25 18.52 9.78 -11.75
N PRO A 26 18.95 8.83 -10.90
CA PRO A 26 18.26 7.56 -10.74
C PRO A 26 16.77 7.74 -10.48
N SER A 27 15.96 6.92 -11.13
CA SER A 27 14.48 6.94 -11.24
C SER A 27 13.68 6.89 -9.92
N THR A 28 14.37 7.00 -8.78
CA THR A 28 13.83 7.09 -7.43
C THR A 28 13.57 8.52 -6.96
N SER A 29 13.97 9.57 -7.71
CA SER A 29 13.57 10.95 -7.38
C SER A 29 12.06 11.14 -7.55
N ASP A 30 11.46 11.98 -6.69
CA ASP A 30 10.05 12.38 -6.74
C ASP A 30 9.73 13.39 -7.86
N GLY A 31 10.71 13.63 -8.74
CA GLY A 31 10.64 14.62 -9.79
C GLY A 31 11.83 14.55 -10.74
N LEU A 32 11.80 15.46 -11.71
CA LEU A 32 12.79 15.58 -12.76
C LEU A 32 13.75 16.73 -12.43
N LEU A 33 15.04 16.43 -12.33
CA LEU A 33 16.07 17.37 -11.91
C LEU A 33 16.79 17.93 -13.14
N TYR A 34 16.98 19.24 -13.22
CA TYR A 34 17.70 19.87 -14.32
C TYR A 34 18.57 21.04 -13.83
N LEU A 35 19.61 21.32 -14.60
CA LEU A 35 20.52 22.44 -14.41
C LEU A 35 20.17 23.55 -15.40
N GLU A 36 20.24 24.78 -14.94
CA GLU A 36 20.05 25.95 -15.79
C GLU A 36 21.17 26.94 -15.50
N ALA A 37 21.97 27.25 -16.51
CA ALA A 37 23.02 28.25 -16.41
C ALA A 37 22.40 29.65 -16.47
N HIS A 38 22.91 30.56 -15.65
CA HIS A 38 22.49 31.95 -15.59
C HIS A 38 23.70 32.89 -15.62
N GLY A 39 23.57 33.97 -16.38
CA GLY A 39 24.63 34.92 -16.70
C GLY A 39 24.34 35.61 -18.03
N ASP A 40 24.78 36.86 -18.19
CA ASP A 40 24.56 37.65 -19.41
C ASP A 40 25.67 37.38 -20.44
N GLU A 41 26.90 37.82 -20.14
CA GLU A 41 28.08 37.60 -20.99
C GLU A 41 28.90 36.38 -20.54
N ASP A 42 29.06 36.20 -19.22
CA ASP A 42 29.72 35.05 -18.61
C ASP A 42 28.74 34.25 -17.75
N ILE A 43 28.78 32.92 -17.87
CA ILE A 43 28.04 32.02 -16.96
C ILE A 43 28.73 32.07 -15.59
N ASN A 44 28.12 32.76 -14.63
CA ASN A 44 28.65 32.87 -13.27
C ASN A 44 27.81 32.10 -12.23
N THR A 45 26.59 31.67 -12.60
CA THR A 45 25.66 31.02 -11.69
C THR A 45 25.05 29.79 -12.34
N LEU A 46 24.92 28.72 -11.55
CA LEU A 46 24.23 27.49 -11.95
C LEU A 46 23.05 27.25 -11.02
N HIS A 47 21.84 27.16 -11.57
CA HIS A 47 20.65 26.80 -10.82
C HIS A 47 20.38 25.31 -10.93
N VAL A 48 20.24 24.64 -9.78
CA VAL A 48 19.73 23.27 -9.71
C VAL A 48 18.22 23.34 -9.44
N LYS A 49 17.40 22.84 -10.36
CA LYS A 49 15.94 22.91 -10.28
C LYS A 49 15.32 21.51 -10.32
N LEU A 50 14.27 21.30 -9.52
CA LEU A 50 13.49 20.06 -9.46
C LEU A 50 12.05 20.35 -9.89
N ILE A 51 11.57 19.61 -10.90
CA ILE A 51 10.15 19.56 -11.25
C ILE A 51 9.56 18.34 -10.55
N SER A 52 8.82 18.57 -9.47
CA SER A 52 8.04 17.53 -8.81
C SER A 52 6.54 17.75 -9.04
N GLU A 53 5.76 16.69 -8.87
CA GLU A 53 4.30 16.79 -8.87
C GLU A 53 3.83 17.65 -7.70
N GLY A 54 3.01 18.66 -8.02
CA GLY A 54 2.52 19.62 -7.04
C GLY A 54 1.32 19.13 -6.23
N GLN A 55 0.58 18.10 -6.71
CA GLN A 55 -0.57 17.58 -5.98
C GLN A 55 -0.12 16.56 -4.91
N PRO A 56 -0.36 16.84 -3.62
CA PRO A 56 0.09 15.97 -2.53
C PRO A 56 -0.44 14.54 -2.65
N ASP A 57 -1.70 14.35 -3.05
CA ASP A 57 -2.31 13.01 -3.19
C ASP A 57 -1.57 12.12 -4.20
N LEU A 58 -1.21 12.69 -5.36
CA LEU A 58 -0.53 11.95 -6.41
C LEU A 58 0.93 11.64 -6.02
N ARG A 59 1.59 12.58 -5.34
CA ARG A 59 2.92 12.35 -4.78
C ARG A 59 2.91 11.26 -3.71
N LEU A 60 1.93 11.28 -2.82
CA LEU A 60 1.72 10.23 -1.82
C LEU A 60 1.49 8.88 -2.50
N ALA A 61 0.63 8.81 -3.51
CA ALA A 61 0.39 7.57 -4.27
C ALA A 61 1.68 7.00 -4.90
N ARG A 62 2.59 7.85 -5.37
CA ARG A 62 3.91 7.41 -5.87
C ARG A 62 4.83 6.89 -4.76
N MET A 63 4.84 7.53 -3.58
CA MET A 63 5.59 7.04 -2.41
C MET A 63 5.11 5.64 -2.00
N LEU A 64 3.78 5.43 -1.98
CA LEU A 64 3.16 4.14 -1.63
C LEU A 64 3.52 3.05 -2.64
N ARG A 65 3.49 3.34 -3.95
CA ARG A 65 3.93 2.39 -5.00
C ARG A 65 5.39 1.97 -4.86
N ARG A 66 6.24 2.81 -4.27
CA ARG A 66 7.67 2.52 -4.03
C ARG A 66 7.92 1.83 -2.69
N GLY A 67 6.88 1.53 -1.90
CA GLY A 67 7.01 0.88 -0.59
C GLY A 67 7.64 1.76 0.49
N LYS A 68 7.72 3.08 0.29
CA LYS A 68 8.34 4.02 1.23
C LYS A 68 7.36 4.49 2.30
N TYR A 69 6.87 3.56 3.12
CA TYR A 69 5.74 3.84 3.99
C TYR A 69 6.03 4.82 5.13
N ASP A 70 7.23 4.80 5.70
CA ASP A 70 7.61 5.74 6.77
C ASP A 70 7.68 7.18 6.24
N GLU A 71 8.29 7.36 5.06
CA GLU A 71 8.33 8.63 4.35
C GLU A 71 6.91 9.09 3.97
N ALA A 72 6.06 8.17 3.49
CA ALA A 72 4.67 8.44 3.15
C ALA A 72 3.84 8.89 4.34
N ARG A 73 4.04 8.34 5.54
CA ARG A 73 3.32 8.79 6.76
C ARG A 73 3.74 10.20 7.17
N ASN A 74 5.05 10.49 7.15
CA ASN A 74 5.56 11.83 7.44
C ASN A 74 5.03 12.85 6.41
N PHE A 75 5.00 12.46 5.14
CA PHE A 75 4.43 13.28 4.07
C PHE A 75 2.93 13.51 4.26
N ALA A 76 2.15 12.47 4.55
CA ALA A 76 0.72 12.60 4.80
C ALA A 76 0.44 13.55 5.97
N ALA A 77 1.21 13.44 7.06
CA ALA A 77 1.09 14.35 8.20
C ALA A 77 1.43 15.81 7.81
N ALA A 78 2.51 16.04 7.06
CA ALA A 78 2.94 17.38 6.65
C ALA A 78 1.93 18.08 5.70
N PHE A 79 1.21 17.30 4.89
CA PHE A 79 0.23 17.81 3.92
C PHE A 79 -1.22 17.63 4.38
N ASN A 80 -1.46 17.24 5.64
CA ASN A 80 -2.79 16.99 6.20
C ASN A 80 -3.64 16.01 5.36
N LEU A 81 -2.99 14.98 4.82
CA LEU A 81 -3.63 13.88 4.10
C LEU A 81 -4.02 12.76 5.08
N ASP A 82 -4.98 11.94 4.67
CA ASP A 82 -5.46 10.83 5.50
C ASP A 82 -4.39 9.73 5.67
N PRO A 83 -3.85 9.52 6.89
CA PRO A 83 -2.85 8.49 7.15
C PRO A 83 -3.40 7.07 6.95
N GLU A 84 -4.72 6.88 6.98
CA GLU A 84 -5.33 5.57 6.77
C GLU A 84 -5.03 5.00 5.38
N THR A 85 -4.87 5.86 4.37
CA THR A 85 -4.46 5.44 3.03
C THR A 85 -3.09 4.76 3.04
N VAL A 86 -2.16 5.25 3.87
CA VAL A 86 -0.83 4.65 4.03
C VAL A 86 -0.93 3.30 4.71
N TYR A 87 -1.74 3.17 5.77
CA TYR A 87 -1.95 1.90 6.45
C TYR A 87 -2.58 0.84 5.53
N LYS A 88 -3.58 1.22 4.72
CA LYS A 88 -4.20 0.32 3.74
C LYS A 88 -3.19 -0.23 2.73
N GLU A 89 -2.32 0.61 2.20
CA GLU A 89 -1.26 0.17 1.27
C GLU A 89 -0.17 -0.66 1.96
N GLN A 90 0.15 -0.38 3.23
CA GLN A 90 1.04 -1.22 4.04
C GLN A 90 0.47 -2.62 4.23
N VAL A 91 -0.81 -2.73 4.59
CA VAL A 91 -1.50 -4.02 4.73
C VAL A 91 -1.44 -4.79 3.42
N LYS A 92 -1.72 -4.17 2.27
CA LYS A 92 -1.61 -4.84 0.96
C LYS A 92 -0.19 -5.34 0.67
N GLY A 93 0.83 -4.56 1.01
CA GLY A 93 2.23 -4.97 0.87
C GLY A 93 2.55 -6.18 1.74
N LEU A 94 2.08 -6.20 3.00
CA LEU A 94 2.27 -7.31 3.93
C LEU A 94 1.47 -8.56 3.53
N MET A 95 0.25 -8.40 3.00
CA MET A 95 -0.52 -9.49 2.40
C MET A 95 0.27 -10.18 1.28
N GLY A 96 0.94 -9.40 0.43
CA GLY A 96 1.78 -9.95 -0.64
C GLY A 96 2.99 -10.72 -0.12
N LYS A 97 3.57 -10.33 1.04
CA LYS A 97 4.67 -11.06 1.70
C LYS A 97 4.20 -12.35 2.39
N LEU A 98 2.96 -12.38 2.85
CA LEU A 98 2.35 -13.56 3.45
C LEU A 98 1.90 -14.58 2.40
N ASP A 99 1.88 -14.24 1.11
CA ASP A 99 1.43 -15.16 0.08
C ASP A 99 2.29 -16.44 0.03
N VAL A 100 1.63 -17.60 -0.04
CA VAL A 100 2.25 -18.94 -0.05
C VAL A 100 3.22 -19.13 -1.22
N TRP A 101 3.07 -18.32 -2.28
CA TRP A 101 3.92 -18.37 -3.47
C TRP A 101 5.22 -17.58 -3.34
N GLN A 102 5.44 -16.84 -2.23
CA GLN A 102 6.68 -16.10 -2.03
C GLN A 102 7.83 -17.01 -1.56
N PRO A 103 9.02 -16.92 -2.18
CA PRO A 103 10.17 -17.70 -1.75
C PRO A 103 10.73 -17.16 -0.42
N GLY A 104 10.85 -18.04 0.59
CA GLY A 104 11.53 -17.72 1.84
C GLY A 104 10.62 -17.19 2.95
N ASN A 105 9.54 -17.91 3.26
CA ASN A 105 8.60 -17.64 4.35
C ASN A 105 9.24 -17.77 5.77
N LYS A 106 10.29 -17.01 6.06
CA LYS A 106 10.81 -16.80 7.41
C LYS A 106 10.13 -15.56 8.01
N GLY A 107 9.76 -15.63 9.28
CA GLY A 107 9.12 -14.50 9.97
C GLY A 107 7.65 -14.29 9.58
N ILE A 108 6.93 -15.37 9.23
CA ILE A 108 5.48 -15.33 8.94
C ILE A 108 4.72 -14.71 10.11
N GLN A 109 5.03 -15.14 11.33
CA GLN A 109 4.40 -14.65 12.55
C GLN A 109 4.63 -13.14 12.73
N GLU A 110 5.87 -12.68 12.59
CA GLU A 110 6.25 -11.27 12.71
C GLU A 110 5.55 -10.41 11.66
N THR A 111 5.54 -10.86 10.40
CA THR A 111 4.85 -10.19 9.28
C THR A 111 3.34 -10.13 9.52
N PHE A 112 2.76 -11.21 10.04
CA PHE A 112 1.34 -11.28 10.38
C PHE A 112 0.98 -10.33 11.53
N ASP A 113 1.77 -10.31 12.60
CA ASP A 113 1.51 -9.43 13.74
C ASP A 113 1.70 -7.96 13.35
N GLU A 114 2.70 -7.62 12.52
CA GLU A 114 2.83 -6.28 11.92
C GLU A 114 1.60 -5.91 11.09
N MET A 115 1.09 -6.83 10.27
CA MET A 115 -0.13 -6.61 9.48
C MET A 115 -1.34 -6.35 10.38
N MET A 116 -1.49 -7.12 11.47
CA MET A 116 -2.57 -6.94 12.43
C MET A 116 -2.51 -5.57 13.12
N ASP A 117 -1.31 -5.08 13.44
CA ASP A 117 -1.11 -3.75 14.03
C ASP A 117 -1.58 -2.63 13.10
N TYR A 118 -1.34 -2.74 11.79
CA TYR A 118 -1.85 -1.77 10.82
C TYR A 118 -3.36 -1.93 10.60
N LEU A 119 -3.90 -3.15 10.55
CA LEU A 119 -5.34 -3.38 10.47
C LEU A 119 -6.08 -2.72 11.65
N ASN A 120 -5.50 -2.75 12.86
CA ASN A 120 -6.06 -2.08 14.04
C ASN A 120 -6.12 -0.55 13.92
N LYS A 121 -5.29 0.07 13.08
CA LYS A 121 -5.26 1.53 12.88
C LYS A 121 -6.23 2.02 11.81
N ILE A 122 -6.73 1.12 10.96
CA ILE A 122 -7.67 1.41 9.87
C ILE A 122 -9.08 1.54 10.45
N LYS A 123 -9.89 2.53 10.05
CA LYS A 123 -11.29 2.66 10.49
C LYS A 123 -12.28 1.96 9.58
N ASP A 124 -11.95 1.84 8.29
CA ASP A 124 -12.79 1.19 7.29
C ASP A 124 -12.91 -0.33 7.52
N ASP A 125 -14.00 -0.75 8.18
CA ASP A 125 -14.30 -2.16 8.46
C ASP A 125 -14.58 -2.97 7.19
N THR A 126 -15.07 -2.32 6.14
CA THR A 126 -15.26 -2.97 4.84
C THR A 126 -13.90 -3.37 4.26
N PHE A 127 -12.89 -2.49 4.34
CA PHE A 127 -11.54 -2.83 3.95
C PHE A 127 -10.99 -4.01 4.76
N VAL A 128 -11.12 -3.98 6.09
CA VAL A 128 -10.61 -5.05 6.96
C VAL A 128 -11.25 -6.40 6.64
N GLY A 129 -12.57 -6.45 6.47
CA GLY A 129 -13.25 -7.70 6.11
C GLY A 129 -12.83 -8.22 4.73
N ASN A 130 -12.68 -7.33 3.74
CA ASN A 130 -12.17 -7.73 2.43
C ASN A 130 -10.72 -8.23 2.48
N CYS A 131 -9.85 -7.63 3.29
CA CYS A 131 -8.49 -8.12 3.49
C CYS A 131 -8.49 -9.56 4.01
N ALA A 132 -9.30 -9.85 5.04
CA ALA A 132 -9.39 -11.18 5.63
C ALA A 132 -9.91 -12.25 4.66
N LEU A 133 -10.78 -11.87 3.71
CA LEU A 133 -11.31 -12.80 2.71
C LEU A 133 -10.37 -13.05 1.52
N ASN A 134 -9.53 -12.07 1.17
CA ASN A 134 -8.71 -12.13 -0.05
C ASN A 134 -7.24 -12.53 0.20
N ILE A 135 -6.81 -12.61 1.46
CA ILE A 135 -5.45 -13.01 1.79
C ILE A 135 -5.30 -14.53 1.78
N ILE A 136 -4.15 -15.00 1.32
CA ILE A 136 -3.72 -16.39 1.48
C ILE A 136 -2.66 -16.39 2.58
N VAL A 137 -2.99 -16.97 3.74
CA VAL A 137 -2.06 -17.05 4.88
C VAL A 137 -1.52 -18.48 4.98
N PRO A 138 -0.19 -18.69 5.11
CA PRO A 138 0.48 -20.00 5.12
C PRO A 138 0.36 -20.71 6.48
N SER A 139 -0.77 -20.50 7.17
CA SER A 139 -1.11 -21.14 8.45
C SER A 139 -2.62 -21.08 8.68
N PHE A 140 -3.23 -22.21 9.01
CA PHE A 140 -4.65 -22.25 9.39
C PHE A 140 -4.93 -21.52 10.69
N THR A 141 -4.01 -21.57 11.65
CA THR A 141 -4.12 -20.87 12.94
C THR A 141 -4.16 -19.35 12.73
N LEU A 142 -3.27 -18.83 11.87
CA LEU A 142 -3.24 -17.41 11.53
C LEU A 142 -4.43 -16.97 10.66
N CYS A 143 -4.82 -17.80 9.68
CA CYS A 143 -6.02 -17.56 8.88
C CYS A 143 -7.27 -17.47 9.76
N ARG A 144 -7.43 -18.41 10.70
CA ARG A 144 -8.53 -18.42 11.68
C ARG A 144 -8.49 -17.18 12.59
N LYS A 145 -7.30 -16.78 13.07
CA LYS A 145 -7.11 -15.56 13.89
C LYS A 145 -7.59 -14.32 13.13
N LEU A 146 -7.19 -14.18 11.87
CA LEU A 146 -7.58 -13.05 11.02
C LEU A 146 -9.08 -13.03 10.69
N LEU A 147 -9.65 -14.16 10.28
CA LEU A 147 -11.08 -14.27 9.98
C LEU A 147 -11.95 -13.93 11.20
N ARG A 148 -11.57 -14.43 12.40
CA ARG A 148 -12.28 -14.11 13.64
C ARG A 148 -12.15 -12.63 14.00
N TYR A 149 -10.96 -12.07 13.86
CA TYR A 149 -10.74 -10.64 14.08
C TYR A 149 -11.64 -9.78 13.18
N ALA A 150 -11.62 -10.03 11.87
CA ALA A 150 -12.43 -9.30 10.91
C ALA A 150 -13.94 -9.48 11.16
N LEU A 151 -14.37 -10.70 11.50
CA LEU A 151 -15.76 -11.00 11.85
C LEU A 151 -16.25 -10.15 13.02
N LEU A 152 -15.48 -10.09 14.12
CA LEU A 152 -15.84 -9.30 15.30
C LEU A 152 -15.89 -7.81 14.98
N ARG A 153 -14.97 -7.31 14.15
CA ARG A 153 -14.93 -5.92 13.72
C ARG A 153 -16.16 -5.55 12.89
N VAL A 154 -16.41 -6.29 11.82
CA VAL A 154 -17.55 -6.05 10.91
C VAL A 154 -18.87 -6.20 11.65
N LYS A 155 -19.02 -7.19 12.55
CA LYS A 155 -20.23 -7.38 13.37
C LYS A 155 -20.51 -6.20 14.30
N SER A 156 -19.47 -5.58 14.84
CA SER A 156 -19.59 -4.41 15.72
C SER A 156 -20.08 -3.19 14.94
N SER A 157 -19.64 -3.05 13.69
CA SER A 157 -19.99 -1.92 12.82
C SER A 157 -21.30 -2.12 12.05
N SER A 158 -21.71 -3.36 11.79
CA SER A 158 -22.96 -3.69 11.09
C SER A 158 -24.22 -3.47 11.93
N GLN A 159 -24.11 -2.98 13.17
CA GLN A 159 -25.28 -2.65 14.01
C GLN A 159 -26.13 -1.49 13.45
N GLY A 160 -25.66 -0.82 12.39
CA GLY A 160 -26.41 0.17 11.61
C GLY A 160 -26.54 -0.21 10.12
N LEU A 161 -27.53 -1.05 9.79
CA LEU A 161 -28.26 -1.17 8.50
C LEU A 161 -27.54 -1.01 7.13
N GLU A 162 -26.24 -1.28 7.00
CA GLU A 162 -25.58 -1.31 5.68
C GLU A 162 -25.63 -2.71 5.05
N ASN A 163 -26.42 -2.88 3.98
CA ASN A 163 -26.52 -4.15 3.23
C ASN A 163 -25.16 -4.74 2.82
N LYS A 164 -24.18 -3.88 2.57
CA LYS A 164 -22.82 -4.29 2.18
C LYS A 164 -22.06 -4.95 3.34
N LEU A 165 -22.18 -4.42 4.56
CA LEU A 165 -21.56 -5.00 5.75
C LEU A 165 -22.22 -6.32 6.13
N THR A 166 -23.54 -6.44 5.96
CA THR A 166 -24.25 -7.71 6.17
C THR A 166 -23.76 -8.80 5.21
N PHE A 167 -23.65 -8.50 3.92
CA PHE A 167 -23.09 -9.45 2.95
C PHE A 167 -21.66 -9.85 3.30
N LEU A 168 -20.81 -8.88 3.70
CA LEU A 168 -19.44 -9.15 4.10
C LEU A 168 -19.37 -10.02 5.36
N LEU A 169 -20.26 -9.79 6.33
CA LEU A 169 -20.38 -10.60 7.54
C LEU A 169 -20.73 -12.05 7.20
N ASP A 170 -21.70 -12.27 6.31
CA ASP A 170 -22.09 -13.61 5.86
C ASP A 170 -20.94 -14.34 5.16
N GLN A 171 -20.16 -13.64 4.32
CA GLN A 171 -18.98 -14.21 3.66
C GLN A 171 -17.89 -14.60 4.67
N LEU A 172 -17.63 -13.76 5.67
CA LEU A 172 -16.67 -14.05 6.74
C LEU A 172 -17.11 -15.27 7.57
N GLN A 173 -18.39 -15.35 7.95
CA GLN A 173 -18.94 -16.49 8.68
C GLN A 173 -18.85 -17.78 7.86
N SER A 174 -19.26 -17.74 6.60
CA SER A 174 -19.22 -18.90 5.70
C SER A 174 -17.79 -19.40 5.53
N THR A 175 -16.83 -18.50 5.30
CA THR A 175 -15.42 -18.85 5.12
C THR A 175 -14.81 -19.45 6.38
N LEU A 176 -15.07 -18.85 7.55
CA LEU A 176 -14.61 -19.38 8.83
C LEU A 176 -15.21 -20.77 9.11
N HIS A 177 -16.50 -20.97 8.83
CA HIS A 177 -17.16 -22.26 9.03
C HIS A 177 -16.59 -23.35 8.11
N LYS A 178 -16.29 -23.02 6.84
CA LYS A 178 -15.62 -23.94 5.91
C LYS A 178 -14.24 -24.34 6.41
N LEU A 179 -13.44 -23.38 6.89
CA LEU A 179 -12.13 -23.65 7.48
C LEU A 179 -12.25 -24.56 8.71
N ASP A 180 -13.16 -24.24 9.63
CA ASP A 180 -13.37 -25.01 10.85
C ASP A 180 -13.80 -26.46 10.53
N THR A 181 -14.71 -26.63 9.57
CA THR A 181 -15.18 -27.95 9.11
C THR A 181 -14.04 -28.75 8.47
N PHE A 182 -13.23 -28.11 7.62
CA PHE A 182 -12.07 -28.76 7.01
C PHE A 182 -11.07 -29.24 8.07
N CYS A 183 -10.68 -28.37 9.01
CA CYS A 183 -9.80 -28.74 10.11
C CYS A 183 -10.34 -29.92 10.93
N LEU A 184 -11.65 -29.94 11.19
CA LEU A 184 -12.30 -31.02 11.95
C LEU A 184 -12.29 -32.35 11.20
N LEU A 185 -12.59 -32.35 9.89
CA LEU A 185 -12.66 -33.57 9.09
C LEU A 185 -11.29 -34.20 8.83
N HIS A 186 -10.25 -33.39 8.77
CA HIS A 186 -8.90 -33.85 8.46
C HIS A 186 -8.01 -34.02 9.71
N ASP A 187 -8.53 -33.70 10.90
CA ASP A 187 -7.77 -33.66 12.16
C ASP A 187 -6.50 -32.78 12.06
N VAL A 188 -6.60 -31.69 11.30
CA VAL A 188 -5.51 -30.75 11.06
C VAL A 188 -5.85 -29.41 11.70
N LEU A 189 -5.42 -29.24 12.95
CA LEU A 189 -5.61 -27.99 13.69
C LEU A 189 -4.50 -26.97 13.39
N ASP A 190 -3.29 -27.42 13.06
CA ASP A 190 -2.07 -26.60 12.98
C ASP A 190 -1.32 -26.72 11.64
N TRP A 191 -2.01 -26.77 10.50
CA TRP A 191 -1.32 -26.74 9.21
C TRP A 191 -0.55 -25.42 9.05
N SER A 192 0.71 -25.52 8.64
CA SER A 192 1.55 -24.40 8.23
C SER A 192 2.47 -24.82 7.09
N ILE A 193 2.93 -23.85 6.28
CA ILE A 193 3.88 -24.14 5.20
C ILE A 193 5.24 -24.62 5.73
N GLU A 194 5.57 -24.32 7.00
CA GLU A 194 6.80 -24.78 7.65
C GLU A 194 6.78 -26.29 7.93
N ASN A 195 5.59 -26.91 7.92
CA ASN A 195 5.39 -28.34 8.15
C ASN A 195 5.31 -29.16 6.85
N THR A 196 5.60 -28.56 5.69
CA THR A 196 5.55 -29.18 4.35
C THR A 196 6.94 -29.26 3.73
#